data_AF-A0A7S1GXN9-F1
#
_entry.id   AF-A0A7S1GXN9-F1
#
_cell.length_a   1.000
_cell.length_b   1.000
_cell.length_c   1.000
_cell.angle_alpha   90.00
_cell.angle_beta   90.00
_cell.angle_gamma   90.00
#
_symmetry.space_group_name_H-M   'P 1'
#
loop_
_entity.id
_entity.type
_entity.pdbx_description
1 polymer ?
#
loop_
_entity_poly.entity_id
_entity_poly.type
_entity_poly.pdbx_seq_one_letter_code
_entity_poly.pdbx_strand_id
1 'polypeptide(L)'
;MYALKRKAAQDSKSSTLGQDGLRAIDLMEFDTGLEKTRRYHMHCLSSMKGFWRVLARQNSKNSSVDDLLTKLDEWESALRHATKEYGWMLEKYQTSAQLLRMHAAFCDDVLNSERKAMVQREKAKQFEG
;
A
#
# COMPACT_ATOMS: atom_id res chain seq x y z
N MET A 1 -30.79 11.08 -21.42
CA MET A 1 -29.93 10.65 -20.29
C MET A 1 -28.43 10.79 -20.63
N TYR A 2 -27.90 12.01 -20.85
CA TYR A 2 -26.46 12.19 -21.15
C TYR A 2 -25.77 13.34 -20.41
N ALA A 3 -26.51 14.12 -19.60
CA ALA A 3 -25.94 15.26 -18.87
C ALA A 3 -25.44 14.91 -17.45
N LEU A 4 -25.96 13.83 -16.84
CA LEU A 4 -25.66 13.45 -15.45
C LEU A 4 -24.31 12.73 -15.29
N LYS A 5 -23.76 12.12 -16.34
CA LYS A 5 -22.44 11.45 -16.28
C LYS A 5 -21.25 12.41 -16.45
N ARG A 6 -21.46 13.64 -16.96
CA ARG A 6 -20.37 14.61 -17.15
C ARG A 6 -20.09 15.45 -15.90
N LYS A 7 -21.08 15.70 -15.05
CA LYS A 7 -20.90 16.46 -13.80
C LYS A 7 -20.07 15.71 -12.76
N ALA A 8 -20.28 14.39 -12.62
CA ALA A 8 -19.49 13.56 -11.71
C ALA A 8 -18.02 13.43 -12.12
N ALA A 9 -17.68 13.69 -13.40
CA ALA A 9 -16.30 13.69 -13.88
C ALA A 9 -15.62 15.07 -13.73
N GLN A 10 -16.38 16.14 -13.48
CA GLN A 10 -15.86 17.50 -13.28
C GLN A 10 -15.69 17.85 -11.80
N ASP A 11 -16.49 17.26 -10.92
CA ASP A 11 -16.43 17.51 -9.46
C ASP A 11 -15.38 16.64 -8.74
N SER A 12 -14.73 15.70 -9.45
CA SER A 12 -13.58 14.93 -8.97
C SER A 12 -12.24 15.57 -9.32
N LYS A 13 -12.22 16.90 -9.58
CA LYS A 13 -11.02 17.73 -9.40
C LYS A 13 -10.73 17.95 -7.91
N SER A 14 -10.70 16.87 -7.14
CA SER A 14 -10.08 16.88 -5.82
C SER A 14 -8.59 16.77 -6.05
N SER A 15 -7.97 17.94 -6.20
CA SER A 15 -6.56 18.23 -5.99
C SER A 15 -5.81 17.08 -5.31
N THR A 16 -5.13 16.27 -6.13
CA THR A 16 -4.00 15.47 -5.67
C THR A 16 -2.82 15.96 -6.49
N LEU A 17 -2.22 17.06 -6.00
CA LEU A 17 -1.00 17.65 -6.54
C LEU A 17 0.05 16.53 -6.70
N GLY A 18 0.53 16.37 -7.94
CA GLY A 18 1.38 15.27 -8.38
C GLY A 18 0.96 14.60 -9.71
N GLN A 19 -0.26 14.86 -10.18
CA GLN A 19 -0.80 14.30 -11.44
C GLN A 19 -0.68 15.21 -12.68
N ASP A 20 -0.09 16.41 -12.53
CA ASP A 20 -0.16 17.52 -13.51
C ASP A 20 0.61 17.31 -14.83
N GLY A 21 1.11 16.10 -15.10
CA GLY A 21 1.83 15.76 -16.34
C GLY A 21 1.59 14.35 -16.88
N LEU A 22 0.70 13.55 -16.26
CA LEU A 22 0.42 12.18 -16.69
C LEU A 22 -0.63 12.19 -17.80
N ARG A 23 -0.37 11.49 -18.91
CA ARG A 23 -1.40 11.30 -19.95
C ARG A 23 -2.54 10.47 -19.35
N ALA A 24 -3.74 10.59 -19.91
CA ALA A 24 -4.92 9.87 -19.41
C ALA A 24 -4.71 8.34 -19.25
N ILE A 25 -3.89 7.73 -20.13
CA ILE A 25 -3.50 6.32 -20.04
C ILE A 25 -2.63 6.07 -18.80
N ASP A 26 -1.64 6.93 -18.56
CA ASP A 26 -0.75 6.82 -17.40
C ASP A 26 -1.49 7.04 -16.07
N LEU A 27 -2.53 7.88 -16.07
CA LEU A 27 -3.41 8.07 -14.91
C LEU A 27 -4.21 6.79 -14.59
N MET A 28 -4.79 6.14 -15.60
CA MET A 28 -5.54 4.90 -15.40
C MET A 28 -4.63 3.74 -14.95
N GLU A 29 -3.41 3.66 -15.50
CA GLU A 29 -2.39 2.71 -15.05
C GLU A 29 -1.96 2.99 -13.61
N PHE A 30 -1.77 4.26 -13.25
CA PHE A 30 -1.44 4.68 -11.90
C PHE A 30 -2.53 4.30 -10.89
N ASP A 31 -3.80 4.61 -11.18
CA ASP A 31 -4.92 4.28 -10.29
C ASP A 31 -5.09 2.77 -10.11
N THR A 32 -4.94 2.01 -11.21
CA THR A 32 -4.99 0.54 -11.17
C THR A 32 -3.84 -0.02 -10.33
N GLY A 33 -2.63 0.52 -10.51
CA GLY A 33 -1.44 0.16 -9.73
C GLY A 33 -1.57 0.52 -8.25
N LEU A 34 -2.12 1.70 -7.94
CA LEU A 34 -2.39 2.13 -6.56
C LEU A 34 -3.39 1.20 -5.86
N GLU A 35 -4.48 0.84 -6.53
CA GLU A 35 -5.48 -0.05 -5.94
C GLU A 35 -4.93 -1.47 -5.75
N LYS A 36 -4.09 -1.94 -6.67
CA LYS A 36 -3.37 -3.21 -6.51
C LYS A 36 -2.38 -3.16 -5.34
N THR A 37 -1.64 -2.07 -5.21
CA THR A 37 -0.71 -1.82 -4.10
C THR A 37 -1.45 -1.78 -2.76
N ARG A 38 -2.58 -1.07 -2.69
CA ARG A 38 -3.43 -1.03 -1.50
C ARG A 38 -3.92 -2.42 -1.11
N ARG A 39 -4.38 -3.22 -2.08
CA ARG A 39 -4.82 -4.60 -1.83
C ARG A 39 -3.68 -5.45 -1.25
N TYR A 40 -2.48 -5.39 -1.81
CA TYR A 40 -1.34 -6.12 -1.24
C TYR A 40 -0.92 -5.63 0.14
N HIS A 41 -0.97 -4.31 0.38
CA HIS A 41 -0.71 -3.74 1.71
C HIS A 41 -1.72 -4.31 2.74
N MET A 42 -3.02 -4.21 2.44
CA MET A 42 -4.07 -4.73 3.34
C MET A 42 -3.97 -6.24 3.56
N HIS A 43 -3.64 -7.00 2.51
CA HIS A 43 -3.40 -8.43 2.60
C HIS A 43 -2.22 -8.73 3.53
N CYS A 44 -1.09 -8.03 3.38
CA CYS A 44 0.08 -8.19 4.24
C CYS A 44 -0.24 -7.89 5.71
N LEU A 45 -0.95 -6.79 5.99
CA LEU A 45 -1.41 -6.45 7.35
C LEU A 45 -2.33 -7.53 7.93
N SER A 46 -3.23 -8.07 7.12
CA SER A 46 -4.15 -9.13 7.54
C SER A 46 -3.40 -10.41 7.88
N SER A 47 -2.47 -10.85 7.03
CA SER A 47 -1.66 -12.05 7.24
C SER A 47 -0.75 -11.90 8.46
N MET A 48 -0.11 -10.73 8.62
CA MET A 48 0.69 -10.40 9.80
C MET A 48 -0.15 -10.48 11.08
N LYS A 49 -1.34 -9.86 11.11
CA LYS A 49 -2.26 -9.97 12.25
C LYS A 49 -2.69 -11.42 12.50
N GLY A 50 -2.90 -12.21 11.45
CA GLY A 50 -3.19 -13.64 11.52
C GLY A 50 -2.08 -14.42 12.22
N PHE A 51 -0.83 -14.20 11.79
CA PHE A 51 0.36 -14.78 12.42
C PHE A 51 0.45 -14.43 13.91
N TRP A 52 0.35 -13.14 14.26
CA TRP A 52 0.41 -12.71 15.66
C TRP A 52 -0.71 -13.30 16.52
N ARG A 53 -1.91 -13.50 15.97
CA ARG A 53 -3.01 -14.16 16.69
C ARG A 53 -2.71 -15.63 16.97
N VAL A 54 -2.11 -16.36 16.02
CA VAL A 54 -1.71 -17.76 16.25
C VAL A 54 -0.61 -17.82 17.30
N LEU A 55 0.40 -16.94 17.21
CA LEU A 55 1.47 -16.86 18.20
C LEU A 55 0.94 -16.54 19.60
N ALA A 56 0.05 -15.55 19.73
CA ALA A 56 -0.57 -15.21 21.01
C ALA A 56 -1.44 -16.35 21.57
N ARG A 57 -2.06 -17.14 20.69
CA ARG A 57 -2.85 -18.33 21.06
C ARG A 57 -2.01 -19.55 21.38
N GLN A 58 -0.73 -19.65 20.98
CA GLN A 58 0.13 -20.76 21.38
C GLN A 58 0.40 -20.82 22.89
N ASN A 59 0.19 -19.71 23.62
CA ASN A 59 0.11 -19.74 25.07
C ASN A 59 -1.12 -20.50 25.62
N SER A 60 -2.10 -20.81 24.75
CA SER A 60 -3.19 -21.73 25.00
C SER A 60 -2.89 -23.06 24.29
N LYS A 61 -3.22 -24.18 24.94
CA LYS A 61 -2.79 -25.56 24.61
C LYS A 61 -3.19 -26.12 23.23
N ASN A 62 -3.67 -25.29 22.29
CA ASN A 62 -4.43 -25.73 21.10
C ASN A 62 -3.86 -25.28 19.74
N SER A 63 -2.69 -24.64 19.66
CA SER A 63 -2.10 -24.24 18.35
C SER A 63 -0.86 -25.07 18.04
N SER A 64 -0.89 -25.81 16.93
CA SER A 64 0.24 -26.61 16.48
C SER A 64 1.36 -25.71 15.96
N VAL A 65 2.60 -26.21 15.96
CA VAL A 65 3.74 -25.51 15.32
C VAL A 65 3.51 -25.39 13.82
N ASP A 66 2.86 -26.36 13.20
CA ASP A 66 2.54 -26.37 11.76
C ASP A 66 1.60 -25.22 11.37
N ASP A 67 0.63 -24.88 12.22
CA ASP A 67 -0.26 -23.72 12.01
C ASP A 67 0.53 -22.40 12.02
N LEU A 68 1.52 -22.30 12.91
CA LEU A 68 2.37 -21.11 13.03
C LEU A 68 3.26 -20.95 11.79
N LEU A 69 3.87 -22.04 11.33
CA LEU A 69 4.70 -22.05 10.11
C LEU A 69 3.87 -21.69 8.87
N THR A 70 2.66 -22.25 8.75
CA THR A 70 1.74 -21.90 7.66
C THR A 70 1.41 -20.41 7.65
N LYS A 71 1.12 -19.81 8.83
CA LYS A 71 0.85 -18.37 8.91
C LYS A 71 2.07 -17.50 8.68
N LEU A 72 3.26 -17.98 9.02
CA LEU A 72 4.50 -17.30 8.69
C LEU A 72 4.70 -17.26 7.16
N ASP A 73 4.55 -18.39 6.48
CA ASP A 73 4.68 -18.49 5.02
C ASP A 73 3.66 -17.59 4.28
N GLU A 74 2.40 -17.58 4.74
CA GLU A 74 1.37 -16.68 4.21
C GLU A 74 1.75 -15.20 4.36
N TRP A 75 2.28 -14.82 5.53
CA TRP A 75 2.72 -13.45 5.78
C TRP A 75 3.93 -13.08 4.94
N GLU A 76 4.97 -13.92 4.88
CA GLU A 76 6.15 -13.66 4.07
C GLU A 76 5.81 -13.56 2.57
N SER A 77 4.93 -14.41 2.07
CA SER A 77 4.45 -14.33 0.70
C SER A 77 3.73 -13.01 0.43
N ALA A 78 2.83 -12.60 1.32
CA ALA A 78 2.15 -11.31 1.23
C ALA A 78 3.13 -10.13 1.29
N LEU A 79 4.17 -10.22 2.15
CA LEU A 79 5.23 -9.23 2.29
C LEU A 79 6.03 -9.08 0.99
N ARG A 80 6.43 -10.19 0.37
CA ARG A 80 7.15 -10.20 -0.91
C ARG A 80 6.33 -9.53 -2.02
N HIS A 81 5.04 -9.85 -2.12
CA HIS A 81 4.15 -9.25 -3.10
C HIS A 81 3.97 -7.73 -2.89
N ALA A 82 3.72 -7.30 -1.65
CA ALA A 82 3.57 -5.88 -1.34
C ALA A 82 4.86 -5.10 -1.62
N THR A 83 6.01 -5.64 -1.19
CA THR A 83 7.32 -5.00 -1.40
C THR A 83 7.65 -4.85 -2.89
N LYS A 84 7.38 -5.90 -3.69
CA LYS A 84 7.58 -5.87 -5.14
C LYS A 84 6.70 -4.82 -5.81
N GLU A 85 5.42 -4.76 -5.44
CA GLU A 85 4.49 -3.79 -6.03
C GLU A 85 4.87 -2.35 -5.66
N TYR A 86 5.19 -2.09 -4.39
CA TYR A 86 5.68 -0.78 -3.96
C TYR A 86 6.98 -0.39 -4.69
N GLY A 87 7.91 -1.33 -4.86
CA GLY A 87 9.14 -1.10 -5.63
C GLY A 87 8.83 -0.64 -7.05
N TRP A 88 8.01 -1.39 -7.79
CA TRP A 88 7.64 -1.06 -9.16
C TRP A 88 6.89 0.29 -9.27
N MET A 89 5.91 0.52 -8.38
CA MET A 89 5.16 1.78 -8.37
C MET A 89 6.06 2.97 -8.04
N LEU A 90 6.97 2.82 -7.07
CA LEU A 90 7.87 3.90 -6.68
C LEU A 90 8.89 4.18 -7.77
N GLU A 91 9.39 3.17 -8.47
CA GLU A 91 10.29 3.37 -9.63
C GLU A 91 9.62 4.18 -10.74
N LYS A 92 8.35 3.88 -11.03
CA LYS A 92 7.59 4.51 -12.11
C LYS A 92 7.01 5.89 -11.73
N TYR A 93 6.58 6.07 -10.49
CA TYR A 93 5.85 7.26 -10.01
C TYR A 93 6.52 7.90 -8.78
N GLN A 94 7.82 8.18 -8.91
CA GLN A 94 8.70 8.66 -7.82
C GLN A 94 8.23 9.96 -7.15
N THR A 95 7.48 10.78 -7.88
CA THR A 95 7.01 12.11 -7.44
C THR A 95 5.60 12.08 -6.84
N SER A 96 4.94 10.93 -6.81
CA SER A 96 3.58 10.84 -6.27
C SER A 96 3.60 10.92 -4.74
N ALA A 97 3.20 12.07 -4.19
CA ALA A 97 3.06 12.25 -2.74
C ALA A 97 2.12 11.20 -2.11
N GLN A 98 1.02 10.85 -2.78
CA GLN A 98 0.11 9.82 -2.32
C GLN A 98 0.79 8.46 -2.17
N LEU A 99 1.54 8.02 -3.19
CA LEU A 99 2.25 6.75 -3.16
C LEU A 99 3.33 6.73 -2.09
N LEU A 100 4.09 7.83 -1.96
CA LEU A 100 5.12 7.99 -0.94
C LEU A 100 4.54 7.90 0.48
N ARG A 101 3.39 8.54 0.75
CA ARG A 101 2.68 8.41 2.03
C ARG A 101 2.20 6.99 2.30
N MET A 102 1.65 6.31 1.29
CA MET A 102 1.24 4.91 1.43
C MET A 102 2.43 3.99 1.76
N HIS A 103 3.56 4.20 1.08
CA HIS A 103 4.77 3.44 1.35
C HIS A 103 5.38 3.76 2.73
N ALA A 104 5.27 5.01 3.19
CA ALA A 104 5.67 5.37 4.55
C ALA A 104 4.85 4.61 5.60
N ALA A 105 3.52 4.54 5.44
CA ALA A 105 2.66 3.76 6.32
C ALA A 105 3.03 2.26 6.30
N PHE A 106 3.30 1.70 5.12
CA PHE A 106 3.77 0.31 5.01
C PHE A 106 5.11 0.08 5.74
N CYS A 107 6.02 1.05 5.68
CA CYS A 107 7.30 0.97 6.38
C CYS A 107 7.14 0.96 7.90
N ASP A 108 6.19 1.73 8.44
CA ASP A 108 5.89 1.73 9.87
C ASP A 108 5.10 0.48 10.29
N ASP A 109 3.98 0.22 9.62
CA ASP A 109 3.02 -0.80 10.06
C ASP A 109 3.52 -2.23 9.84
N VAL A 110 4.30 -2.47 8.77
CA VAL A 110 4.71 -3.82 8.36
C VAL A 110 6.22 -4.03 8.53
N LEU A 111 7.05 -3.11 8.03
CA LEU A 111 8.51 -3.27 8.10
C LEU A 111 9.10 -2.85 9.44
N ASN A 112 8.29 -2.23 10.31
CA ASN A 112 8.71 -1.67 11.60
C ASN A 112 10.00 -0.84 11.47
N SER A 113 10.05 0.03 10.45
CA SER A 113 11.23 0.81 10.09
C SER A 113 10.91 2.30 10.05
N GLU A 114 10.90 2.91 11.23
CA GLU A 114 10.61 4.34 11.43
C GLU A 114 11.52 5.23 10.56
N ARG A 115 12.81 4.91 10.48
CA ARG A 115 13.76 5.66 9.63
C ARG A 115 13.33 5.66 8.17
N LYS A 116 12.90 4.52 7.62
CA LYS A 116 12.44 4.43 6.22
C LYS A 116 11.14 5.19 6.04
N ALA A 117 10.19 5.07 6.97
CA ALA A 117 8.93 5.80 6.90
C ALA A 117 9.14 7.31 6.93
N MET A 118 10.02 7.81 7.81
CA MET A 118 10.37 9.24 7.89
C MET A 118 10.94 9.75 6.56
N VAL A 119 11.88 9.02 5.96
CA VAL A 119 12.44 9.40 4.64
C VAL A 119 11.35 9.52 3.57
N GLN A 120 10.38 8.61 3.56
CA GLN A 120 9.29 8.64 2.57
C GLN A 120 8.28 9.77 2.86
N ARG A 121 8.01 10.08 4.13
CA ARG A 121 7.18 11.23 4.53
C ARG A 121 7.82 12.55 4.12
N GLU A 122 9.11 12.73 4.36
CA GLU A 122 9.82 13.94 3.97
C GLU A 122 9.84 14.10 2.44
N LYS A 123 10.05 13.01 1.70
CA LYS A 123 9.89 13.03 0.24
C LYS A 123 8.47 13.41 -0.19
N ALA A 124 7.44 12.86 0.46
CA ALA A 124 6.06 13.20 0.12
C ALA A 124 5.79 14.70 0.30
N LYS A 125 6.24 15.29 1.41
CA LYS A 125 6.10 16.73 1.68
C LYS A 125 6.72 17.61 0.59
N GLN A 126 7.83 17.18 -0.01
CA GLN A 126 8.49 17.93 -1.09
C GLN A 126 7.64 18.02 -2.36
N PHE A 127 6.70 17.09 -2.56
CA PHE A 127 5.83 17.02 -3.74
C PHE A 127 4.37 17.41 -3.44
N GLU A 128 4.06 17.82 -2.21
CA GLU A 128 2.71 18.26 -1.78
C GLU A 128 2.43 19.76 -2.02
N GLY A 129 3.40 20.48 -2.60
CA GLY A 129 3.31 21.93 -2.88
C GLY A 129 2.17 22.29 -3.82
#